data_AF-A0A643CJN9-F1
#
_entry.id   AF-A0A643CJN9-F1
#
_cell.length_a   1.000
_cell.length_b   1.000
_cell.length_c   1.000
_cell.angle_alpha   90.00
_cell.angle_beta   90.00
_cell.angle_gamma   90.00
#
_symmetry.space_group_name_H-M   'P 1'
#
loop_
_entity.id
_entity.type
_entity.pdbx_description
1 polymer ?
#
loop_
_entity_poly.entity_id
_entity_poly.type
_entity_poly.pdbx_seq_one_letter_code
_entity_poly.pdbx_strand_id
1 'polypeptide(L)'
;YDLNKIAKEIQILGAFVLGAGAGPFQTLGFNSEFMPVVQTESEHKPPVNGSYFAHVNSADGGCLLEKYSEKYHDLGFALLANLFASEGQPGKVIEVKAKRRIGKLNFVTCMRQTLEKHYGDKPVGMGGTFMIQKGKVKTHIMPAEFSSCPLNSDALSH
;
A
#
# COMPACT_ATOMS: atom_id res chain seq x y z
N TYR A 1 12.10 7.47 2.69
CA TYR A 1 11.28 8.44 1.93
C TYR A 1 10.22 9.04 2.83
N ASP A 2 9.58 10.14 2.42
CA ASP A 2 8.62 10.90 3.23
C ASP A 2 7.40 11.27 2.37
N LEU A 3 6.20 10.89 2.80
CA LEU A 3 4.97 11.09 2.02
C LEU A 3 4.60 12.58 1.85
N ASN A 4 4.93 13.46 2.79
CA ASN A 4 4.73 14.91 2.60
C ASN A 4 5.64 15.43 1.48
N LYS A 5 6.89 14.97 1.44
CA LYS A 5 7.83 15.37 0.38
C LYS A 5 7.38 14.84 -0.98
N ILE A 6 6.92 13.58 -1.04
CA ILE A 6 6.36 13.00 -2.27
C ILE A 6 5.15 13.79 -2.76
N ALA A 7 4.22 14.17 -1.88
CA ALA A 7 3.05 14.97 -2.28
C ALA A 7 3.43 16.33 -2.90
N LYS A 8 4.48 16.98 -2.36
CA LYS A 8 5.05 18.21 -2.94
C LYS A 8 5.68 17.94 -4.32
N GLU A 9 6.40 16.83 -4.46
CA GLU A 9 7.09 16.44 -5.70
C GLU A 9 6.10 16.11 -6.84
N ILE A 10 4.99 15.45 -6.54
CA ILE A 10 3.93 15.14 -7.52
C ILE A 10 2.93 16.29 -7.70
N GLN A 11 3.19 17.45 -7.10
CA GLN A 11 2.42 18.69 -7.26
C GLN A 11 0.96 18.60 -6.76
N ILE A 12 0.70 17.80 -5.73
CA ILE A 12 -0.62 17.71 -5.07
C ILE A 12 -0.43 18.06 -3.58
N LEU A 13 -0.46 19.35 -3.26
CA LEU A 13 -0.39 19.81 -1.87
C LEU A 13 -1.63 19.35 -1.10
N GLY A 14 -1.43 18.86 0.13
CA GLY A 14 -2.54 18.28 0.89
C GLY A 14 -3.14 17.03 0.23
N ALA A 15 -2.36 16.24 -0.50
CA ALA A 15 -2.83 14.99 -1.06
C ALA A 15 -3.37 14.03 0.03
N PHE A 16 -4.49 13.39 -0.30
CA PHE A 16 -4.88 12.14 0.32
C PHE A 16 -4.25 10.97 -0.44
N VAL A 17 -3.37 10.24 0.24
CA VAL A 17 -2.52 9.18 -0.30
C VAL A 17 -2.94 7.82 0.24
N LEU A 18 -3.14 6.88 -0.68
CA LEU A 18 -3.35 5.46 -0.44
C LEU A 18 -2.28 4.64 -1.16
N GLY A 19 -2.07 3.38 -0.77
CA GLY A 19 -1.19 2.50 -1.53
C GLY A 19 -0.67 1.29 -0.77
N ALA A 20 0.50 0.84 -1.20
CA ALA A 20 1.27 -0.23 -0.58
C ALA A 20 2.77 0.08 -0.68
N GLY A 21 3.55 -0.32 0.32
CA GLY A 21 5.01 -0.14 0.30
C GLY A 21 5.70 -0.87 1.45
N ALA A 22 7.02 -0.69 1.56
CA ALA A 22 7.76 -1.18 2.72
C ALA A 22 7.71 -0.15 3.84
N GLY A 23 7.51 -0.62 5.08
CA GLY A 23 7.45 0.25 6.25
C GLY A 23 8.80 0.90 6.57
N PRO A 24 8.78 2.03 7.29
CA PRO A 24 10.00 2.76 7.63
C PRO A 24 10.80 2.01 8.70
N PHE A 25 11.59 1.01 8.30
CA PHE A 25 12.42 0.23 9.22
C PHE A 25 13.39 1.10 10.04
N GLN A 26 13.80 2.26 9.52
CA GLN A 26 14.60 3.25 10.25
C GLN A 26 13.88 3.86 11.47
N THR A 27 12.55 3.85 11.48
CA THR A 27 11.70 4.31 12.58
C THR A 27 11.20 3.13 13.42
N LEU A 28 10.75 2.06 12.76
CA LEU A 28 10.16 0.88 13.40
C LEU A 28 11.22 0.01 14.10
N GLY A 29 12.44 -0.02 13.58
CA GLY A 29 13.51 -0.91 14.03
C GLY A 29 13.43 -2.32 13.45
N PHE A 30 12.48 -2.60 12.55
CA PHE A 30 12.27 -3.88 11.88
C PHE A 30 11.55 -3.69 10.54
N ASN A 31 11.57 -4.71 9.70
CA ASN A 31 10.83 -4.75 8.45
C ASN A 31 9.33 -4.93 8.65
N SER A 32 8.54 -4.26 7.82
CA SER A 32 7.09 -4.42 7.80
C SER A 32 6.51 -4.15 6.42
N GLU A 33 5.33 -4.71 6.15
CA GLU A 33 4.47 -4.24 5.06
C GLU A 33 3.77 -2.96 5.51
N PHE A 34 3.66 -1.97 4.62
CA PHE A 34 3.07 -0.67 4.92
C PHE A 34 1.81 -0.40 4.10
N MET A 35 0.76 0.03 4.78
CA MET A 35 -0.52 0.41 4.22
C MET A 35 -0.73 1.91 4.41
N PRO A 36 -0.12 2.75 3.55
CA PRO A 36 -0.24 4.19 3.66
C PRO A 36 -1.70 4.63 3.52
N VAL A 37 -2.18 5.38 4.51
CA VAL A 37 -3.46 6.08 4.51
C VAL A 37 -3.22 7.45 5.12
N VAL A 38 -2.84 8.41 4.29
CA VAL A 38 -2.25 9.68 4.75
C VAL A 38 -2.93 10.86 4.11
N GLN A 39 -3.35 11.81 4.94
CA GLN A 39 -3.58 13.19 4.53
C GLN A 39 -2.25 13.92 4.72
N THR A 40 -1.61 14.34 3.63
CA THR A 40 -0.36 15.11 3.73
C THR A 40 -0.65 16.55 4.16
N GLU A 41 0.41 17.23 4.59
CA GLU A 41 0.36 18.63 4.99
C GLU A 41 -0.18 19.52 3.85
N SER A 42 -1.01 20.49 4.23
CA SER A 42 -1.47 21.59 3.38
C SER A 42 -1.36 22.91 4.14
N GLU A 43 -1.54 24.04 3.45
CA GLU A 43 -1.51 25.37 4.08
C GLU A 43 -2.55 25.52 5.21
N HIS A 44 -3.65 24.78 5.13
CA HIS A 44 -4.80 24.95 6.02
C HIS A 44 -4.99 23.79 7.00
N LYS A 45 -4.28 22.67 6.83
CA LYS A 45 -4.48 21.46 7.64
C LYS A 45 -3.16 20.76 7.97
N PRO A 46 -2.94 20.39 9.24
CA PRO A 46 -1.81 19.54 9.60
C PRO A 46 -1.97 18.14 8.96
N PRO A 47 -0.86 17.42 8.72
CA PRO A 47 -0.93 16.07 8.20
C PRO A 47 -1.60 15.12 9.20
N VAL A 48 -2.32 14.13 8.66
CA VAL A 48 -2.93 13.05 9.45
C VAL A 48 -2.44 11.73 8.89
N ASN A 49 -1.72 10.97 9.71
CA ASN A 49 -1.26 9.64 9.36
C ASN A 49 -2.23 8.58 9.91
N GLY A 50 -3.10 8.03 9.07
CA GLY A 50 -4.01 6.93 9.39
C GLY A 50 -3.47 5.57 8.96
N SER A 51 -2.18 5.46 8.64
CA SER A 51 -1.58 4.27 8.07
C SER A 51 -1.53 3.11 9.08
N TYR A 52 -1.42 1.91 8.52
CA TYR A 52 -1.15 0.70 9.27
C TYR A 52 0.17 0.09 8.79
N PHE A 53 0.76 -0.74 9.63
CA PHE A 53 1.86 -1.61 9.23
C PHE A 53 1.62 -3.03 9.75
N ALA A 54 2.07 -4.01 8.98
CA ALA A 54 2.00 -5.42 9.35
C ALA A 54 3.40 -6.03 9.42
N HIS A 55 3.70 -6.75 10.48
CA HIS A 55 4.98 -7.45 10.65
C HIS A 55 4.78 -8.84 11.23
N VAL A 56 5.81 -9.68 11.12
CA VAL A 56 5.79 -11.04 11.67
C VAL A 56 5.92 -10.96 13.20
N ASN A 57 5.05 -11.66 13.90
CA ASN A 57 5.16 -11.87 15.34
C ASN A 57 6.30 -12.82 15.63
N SER A 58 7.28 -12.40 16.41
CA SER A 58 8.40 -13.26 16.80
C SER A 58 7.99 -14.42 17.71
N ALA A 59 6.85 -14.32 18.41
CA ALA A 59 6.39 -15.35 19.33
C ALA A 59 5.81 -16.58 18.64
N ASP A 60 5.05 -16.40 17.55
CA ASP A 60 4.29 -17.47 16.89
C ASP A 60 4.36 -17.47 15.36
N GLY A 61 5.10 -16.54 14.76
CA GLY A 61 5.20 -16.38 13.30
C GLY A 61 3.94 -15.80 12.65
N GLY A 62 2.96 -15.37 13.43
CA GLY A 62 1.71 -14.78 12.96
C GLY A 62 1.87 -13.35 12.42
N CYS A 63 0.76 -12.76 11.99
CA CYS A 63 0.69 -11.36 11.57
C CYS A 63 0.29 -10.48 12.75
N LEU A 64 1.11 -9.46 13.04
CA LEU A 64 0.72 -8.33 13.88
C LEU A 64 0.40 -7.14 12.99
N LEU A 65 -0.79 -6.57 13.16
CA LEU A 65 -1.26 -5.39 12.45
C LEU A 65 -1.46 -4.27 13.45
N GLU A 66 -0.81 -3.13 13.23
CA GLU A 66 -0.81 -2.03 14.16
C GLU A 66 -1.04 -0.69 13.43
N LYS A 67 -1.64 0.26 14.15
CA LYS A 67 -1.85 1.60 13.63
C LYS A 67 -0.58 2.43 13.83
N TYR A 68 -0.05 2.97 12.74
CA TYR A 68 1.25 3.66 12.76
C TYR A 68 1.27 4.84 13.72
N SER A 69 0.19 5.63 13.73
CA SER A 69 0.05 6.83 14.56
C SER A 69 0.02 6.58 16.07
N GLU A 70 -0.22 5.35 16.52
CA GLU A 70 -0.22 4.99 17.94
C GLU A 70 1.20 4.85 18.49
N LYS A 71 2.19 4.67 17.60
CA LYS A 71 3.60 4.52 17.97
C LYS A 71 4.49 5.65 17.46
N TYR A 72 4.17 6.21 16.30
CA TYR A 72 5.04 7.15 15.60
C TYR A 72 4.24 8.28 14.94
N HIS A 73 4.86 9.44 14.78
CA HIS A 73 4.20 10.64 14.26
C HIS A 73 4.79 11.17 12.95
N ASP A 74 5.80 10.49 12.40
CA ASP A 74 6.33 10.82 11.07
C ASP A 74 5.45 10.30 9.92
N LEU A 75 5.88 10.57 8.69
CA LEU A 75 5.20 10.20 7.44
C LEU A 75 6.13 9.37 6.54
N GLY A 76 7.02 8.61 7.18
CA GLY A 76 8.07 7.85 6.53
C GLY A 76 7.57 6.56 5.89
N PHE A 77 8.28 6.15 4.84
CA PHE A 77 8.28 4.79 4.31
C PHE A 77 9.70 4.46 3.81
N ALA A 78 9.99 3.19 3.52
CA ALA A 78 11.30 2.76 3.06
C ALA A 78 11.24 2.00 1.73
N LEU A 79 12.40 1.90 1.06
CA LEU A 79 12.68 1.12 -0.15
C LEU A 79 11.81 1.43 -1.38
N LEU A 80 10.51 1.15 -1.32
CA LEU A 80 9.56 1.28 -2.41
C LEU A 80 8.15 1.60 -1.91
N ALA A 81 7.38 2.30 -2.74
CA ALA A 81 5.94 2.45 -2.57
C ALA A 81 5.25 2.58 -3.92
N ASN A 82 4.05 2.00 -4.02
CA ASN A 82 3.11 2.22 -5.10
C ASN A 82 1.91 2.98 -4.54
N LEU A 83 1.73 4.22 -4.99
CA LEU A 83 0.82 5.18 -4.37
C LEU A 83 -0.26 5.64 -5.35
N PHE A 84 -1.45 5.87 -4.80
CA PHE A 84 -2.53 6.62 -5.43
C PHE A 84 -2.75 7.89 -4.61
N ALA A 85 -2.65 9.05 -5.25
CA ALA A 85 -2.83 10.36 -4.63
C ALA A 85 -4.03 11.09 -5.25
N SER A 86 -4.77 11.81 -4.43
CA SER A 86 -5.93 12.63 -4.84
C SER A 86 -6.13 13.79 -3.87
N GLU A 87 -7.09 14.68 -4.13
CA GLU A 87 -7.51 15.72 -3.18
C GLU A 87 -8.40 15.19 -2.04
N GLY A 88 -8.75 13.90 -2.05
CA GLY A 88 -9.59 13.28 -1.01
C GLY A 88 -11.04 13.78 -0.96
N GLN A 89 -11.52 14.42 -2.03
CA GLN A 89 -12.86 15.02 -2.07
C GLN A 89 -13.95 14.00 -2.44
N PRO A 90 -15.21 14.24 -2.04
CA PRO A 90 -16.36 13.53 -2.58
C PRO A 90 -16.48 13.74 -4.10
N GLY A 91 -17.00 12.74 -4.82
CA GLY A 91 -17.18 12.85 -6.26
C GLY A 91 -17.66 11.56 -6.91
N LYS A 92 -17.72 11.57 -8.26
CA LYS A 92 -18.04 10.38 -9.03
C LYS A 92 -16.88 9.40 -8.96
N VAL A 93 -17.18 8.15 -8.66
CA VAL A 93 -16.23 7.04 -8.64
C VAL A 93 -16.80 5.85 -9.42
N ILE A 94 -15.92 4.94 -9.82
CA ILE A 94 -16.33 3.66 -10.41
C ILE A 94 -16.54 2.67 -9.26
N GLU A 95 -17.79 2.28 -9.01
CA GLU A 95 -18.10 1.21 -8.08
C GLU A 95 -18.01 -0.15 -8.80
N VAL A 96 -17.16 -1.04 -8.30
CA VAL A 96 -17.02 -2.40 -8.83
C VAL A 96 -17.56 -3.41 -7.82
N LYS A 97 -18.62 -4.12 -8.20
CA LYS A 97 -19.19 -5.24 -7.42
C LYS A 97 -18.91 -6.56 -8.12
N ALA A 98 -18.04 -7.38 -7.53
CA ALA A 98 -17.71 -8.71 -8.02
C ALA A 98 -17.97 -9.76 -6.93
N LYS A 99 -18.64 -10.86 -7.28
CA LYS A 99 -18.92 -11.98 -6.38
C LYS A 99 -18.61 -13.29 -7.09
N ARG A 100 -18.04 -14.24 -6.34
CA ARG A 100 -17.67 -15.59 -6.80
C ARG A 100 -16.72 -15.56 -8.02
N ARG A 101 -15.42 -15.69 -7.76
CA ARG A 101 -14.42 -15.84 -8.82
C ARG A 101 -14.63 -17.17 -9.56
N ILE A 102 -14.84 -17.08 -10.88
CA ILE A 102 -14.99 -18.25 -11.78
C ILE A 102 -13.77 -18.49 -12.68
N GLY A 103 -12.83 -17.55 -12.72
CA GLY A 103 -11.59 -17.64 -13.52
C GLY A 103 -10.33 -17.74 -12.65
N LYS A 104 -9.17 -17.80 -13.31
CA LYS A 104 -7.87 -17.93 -12.63
C LYS A 104 -7.34 -16.60 -12.05
N LEU A 105 -7.72 -15.46 -12.63
CA LEU A 105 -7.18 -14.15 -12.26
C LEU A 105 -7.68 -13.68 -10.90
N ASN A 106 -6.83 -13.00 -10.12
CA ASN A 106 -7.28 -12.26 -8.93
C ASN A 106 -8.02 -10.98 -9.36
N PHE A 107 -8.64 -10.30 -8.39
CA PHE A 107 -9.46 -9.11 -8.64
C PHE A 107 -8.70 -7.98 -9.34
N VAL A 108 -7.51 -7.62 -8.85
CA VAL A 108 -6.69 -6.53 -9.38
C VAL A 108 -6.12 -6.87 -10.76
N THR A 109 -5.58 -8.08 -10.94
CA THR A 109 -5.05 -8.55 -12.24
C THR A 109 -6.14 -8.61 -13.31
N CYS A 110 -7.36 -9.01 -12.94
CA CYS A 110 -8.50 -9.01 -13.86
C CYS A 110 -8.78 -7.61 -14.41
N MET A 111 -8.83 -6.59 -13.53
CA MET A 111 -9.04 -5.19 -13.94
C MET A 111 -7.88 -4.68 -14.80
N ARG A 112 -6.63 -4.88 -14.36
CA ARG A 112 -5.43 -4.44 -15.09
C ARG A 112 -5.37 -4.99 -16.52
N GLN A 113 -5.54 -6.31 -16.68
CA GLN A 113 -5.48 -6.96 -17.99
C GLN A 113 -6.66 -6.56 -18.90
N THR A 114 -7.83 -6.26 -18.31
CA THR A 114 -8.98 -5.77 -19.08
C THR A 114 -8.71 -4.38 -19.65
N LEU A 115 -8.15 -3.46 -18.84
CA LEU A 115 -7.76 -2.12 -19.30
C LEU A 115 -6.68 -2.19 -20.37
N GLU A 116 -5.62 -2.99 -20.14
CA GLU A 116 -4.54 -3.21 -21.10
C GLU A 116 -5.07 -3.71 -22.45
N LYS A 117 -5.92 -4.74 -22.45
CA LYS A 117 -6.50 -5.30 -23.67
C LYS A 117 -7.38 -4.30 -24.42
N HIS A 118 -8.09 -3.44 -23.70
CA HIS A 118 -9.00 -2.47 -24.32
C HIS A 118 -8.27 -1.24 -24.87
N TYR A 119 -7.32 -0.69 -24.11
CA TYR A 119 -6.66 0.58 -24.43
C TYR A 119 -5.32 0.43 -25.16
N GLY A 120 -4.73 -0.77 -25.17
CA GLY A 120 -3.52 -1.08 -25.93
C GLY A 120 -2.32 -0.23 -25.53
N ASP A 121 -1.83 0.59 -26.47
CA ASP A 121 -0.68 1.47 -26.33
C ASP A 121 -0.95 2.74 -25.49
N LYS A 122 -2.19 2.95 -25.05
CA LYS A 122 -2.59 4.08 -24.21
C LYS A 122 -2.66 3.64 -22.75
N PRO A 123 -1.62 3.87 -21.94
CA PRO A 123 -1.57 3.36 -20.57
C PRO A 123 -2.66 3.99 -19.68
N VAL A 124 -3.24 3.17 -18.81
CA VAL A 124 -4.25 3.59 -17.84
C VAL A 124 -3.78 3.22 -16.44
N GLY A 125 -3.56 4.23 -15.60
CA GLY A 125 -3.36 4.08 -14.16
C GLY A 125 -4.69 4.05 -13.42
N MET A 126 -4.84 3.16 -12.44
CA MET A 126 -6.04 3.07 -11.61
C MET A 126 -5.62 2.81 -10.16
N GLY A 127 -6.27 3.50 -9.23
CA GLY A 127 -6.10 3.34 -7.79
C GLY A 127 -7.39 3.61 -7.03
N GLY A 128 -7.35 3.43 -5.72
CA GLY A 128 -8.51 3.53 -4.83
C GLY A 128 -8.46 2.47 -3.74
N THR A 129 -9.62 2.00 -3.30
CA THR A 129 -9.74 0.96 -2.28
C THR A 129 -10.84 -0.04 -2.64
N PHE A 130 -10.75 -1.25 -2.10
CA PHE A 130 -11.79 -2.27 -2.22
C PHE A 130 -11.87 -3.10 -0.94
N MET A 131 -13.02 -3.72 -0.71
CA MET A 131 -13.27 -4.55 0.47
C MET A 131 -13.54 -5.99 0.07
N ILE A 132 -12.80 -6.93 0.65
CA ILE A 132 -13.11 -8.36 0.56
C ILE A 132 -14.14 -8.68 1.64
N GLN A 133 -15.41 -8.66 1.25
CA GLN A 133 -16.52 -8.86 2.19
C GLN A 133 -16.65 -10.30 2.68
N LYS A 134 -16.29 -11.29 1.84
CA LYS A 134 -16.36 -12.72 2.17
C LYS A 134 -15.25 -13.49 1.45
N GLY A 135 -14.70 -14.49 2.13
CA GLY A 135 -13.66 -15.38 1.61
C GLY A 135 -12.36 -15.28 2.38
N LYS A 136 -11.32 -15.95 1.88
CA LYS A 136 -9.95 -15.90 2.40
C LYS A 136 -9.01 -15.47 1.29
N VAL A 137 -7.89 -14.86 1.68
CA VAL A 137 -6.82 -14.45 0.77
C VAL A 137 -5.50 -15.08 1.16
N LYS A 138 -4.62 -15.23 0.17
CA LYS A 138 -3.21 -15.52 0.41
C LYS A 138 -2.47 -14.18 0.45
N THR A 139 -1.84 -13.89 1.57
CA THR A 139 -0.98 -12.72 1.79
C THR A 139 0.42 -13.18 2.19
N HIS A 140 1.37 -12.26 2.21
CA HIS A 140 2.69 -12.47 2.79
C HIS A 140 3.08 -11.23 3.60
N ILE A 141 4.10 -11.38 4.44
CA ILE A 141 4.73 -10.32 5.21
C ILE A 141 6.23 -10.62 5.17
N MET A 142 7.06 -9.62 4.85
CA MET A 142 8.51 -9.77 4.92
C MET A 142 8.97 -10.17 6.34
N PRO A 143 10.01 -11.02 6.47
CA PRO A 143 10.66 -11.27 7.76
C PRO A 143 11.15 -9.96 8.39
N ALA A 144 11.19 -9.92 9.73
CA ALA A 144 11.58 -8.73 10.50
C ALA A 144 12.99 -8.21 10.16
N GLU A 145 13.89 -9.10 9.76
CA GLU A 145 15.27 -8.78 9.38
C GLU A 145 15.50 -8.96 7.88
N PHE A 146 16.41 -8.17 7.31
CA PHE A 146 16.86 -8.37 5.93
C PHE A 146 17.77 -9.59 5.79
N SER A 147 17.77 -10.20 4.61
CA SER A 147 18.69 -11.29 4.29
C SER A 147 20.15 -10.80 4.32
N SER A 148 21.04 -11.60 4.90
CA SER A 148 22.49 -11.37 4.86
C SER A 148 23.13 -11.76 3.52
N CYS A 149 22.42 -12.52 2.68
CA CYS A 149 22.85 -12.91 1.35
C CYS A 149 21.90 -12.41 0.25
N PRO A 150 22.39 -12.20 -0.99
CA PRO A 150 21.56 -11.71 -2.09
C PRO A 150 20.40 -12.67 -2.43
N LEU A 151 19.20 -12.11 -2.61
CA LEU A 151 18.02 -12.84 -3.08
C LEU A 151 17.95 -12.75 -4.61
N ASN A 152 18.53 -13.74 -5.30
CA ASN A 152 18.73 -13.71 -6.75
C ASN A 152 17.62 -14.41 -7.57
N SER A 153 16.59 -14.95 -6.92
CA SER A 153 15.49 -15.65 -7.60
C SER A 153 14.18 -15.54 -6.83
N ASP A 154 13.05 -15.64 -7.53
CA ASP A 154 11.70 -15.62 -6.94
C ASP A 154 11.36 -16.88 -6.11
N ALA A 155 12.15 -17.95 -6.24
CA ALA A 155 11.97 -19.15 -5.43
C ALA A 155 12.24 -18.82 -3.95
N LEU A 156 11.29 -19.15 -3.08
CA LEU A 156 11.48 -19.05 -1.63
C LEU A 156 12.65 -19.94 -1.24
N SER A 157 13.75 -19.34 -0.78
CA SER A 157 14.77 -20.07 -0.01
C SER A 157 14.09 -20.54 1.28
N HIS A 158 13.80 -21.84 1.35
CA HIS A 158 13.29 -22.52 2.54
C HIS A 158 14.35 -22.57 3.64
#